data_AF-A0A1A9DE91-F1
#
_entry.id   AF-A0A1A9DE91-F1
#
_cell.length_a   1.000
_cell.length_b   1.000
_cell.length_c   1.000
_cell.angle_alpha   90.00
_cell.angle_beta   90.00
_cell.angle_gamma   90.00
#
_symmetry.space_group_name_H-M   'P 1'
#
loop_
_entity.id
_entity.type
_entity.pdbx_description
1 polymer ?
#
loop_
_entity_poly.entity_id
_entity_poly.type
_entity_poly.pdbx_seq_one_letter_code
_entity_poly.pdbx_strand_id
1 'polypeptide(L)'
;MAVNGTEYRMWVRLAQRQDLPEAGLAAVVDGLLPGDEGFLPGWQEDVFQEALPGLFGRVGDQELRDRLIVASPRRITELIRQGLLGPPDVPAVLRCRPVDGELLAALAQHEAHQDLVLDLIETLHHQDLIEVVLAAERLRPGSDLSRLPVAPEWLVDAVLRRGLGLMAAKLDAFASVNSGARTRGRYWQPSGWPSWNTVGMVLERCPDRWLELTQDETLGRVAQHMLLDCVKTEKLPDEVLAACVPALVLPEWAQLPMPGKSQRLRLQNIARRVNLHPRLRELATATEPLREAAAHCVKAGGLLHTRKLRDLQPYEVVSLAHDLAQTSNDAKTLAKVCEAVAQLPRPTAVERPSPYDGPGAPTPKGLLSDDNRVSALAALARNPHLDRHLVSDLLAHLHPAEIQWLRTYDDAVPAWLKDTAAQHKASPTQQQEVPRVLTDEELDSHEDPEAVMQSWLDAVKDHRGSFFDQVEYAVIRSRHRTEALVRQVRAHIVLSYHEQPVAADALVRLCGENPARWHAVAEALASRSPDRFDETFGQFIDRMTAQPA
;
A
#
# COMPACT_ATOMS: atom_id res chain seq x y z
N MET A 1 -7.44 43.04 -38.06
CA MET A 1 -8.82 43.54 -38.27
C MET A 1 -9.76 42.62 -37.50
N ALA A 2 -10.55 43.14 -36.57
CA ALA A 2 -11.55 42.34 -35.87
C ALA A 2 -12.65 41.95 -36.86
N VAL A 3 -12.65 40.69 -37.30
CA VAL A 3 -13.71 40.15 -38.18
C VAL A 3 -15.03 40.18 -37.42
N ASN A 4 -16.06 40.84 -37.98
CA ASN A 4 -17.39 40.87 -37.37
C ASN A 4 -17.97 39.44 -37.34
N GLY A 5 -18.65 39.02 -36.26
CA GLY A 5 -19.22 37.66 -36.17
C GLY A 5 -20.18 37.28 -37.30
N THR A 6 -20.80 38.27 -37.96
CA THR A 6 -21.59 38.05 -39.18
C THR A 6 -20.71 37.64 -40.37
N GLU A 7 -19.55 38.26 -40.55
CA GLU A 7 -18.58 37.96 -41.61
C GLU A 7 -17.93 36.60 -41.36
N TYR A 8 -17.61 36.28 -40.10
CA TYR A 8 -17.02 34.98 -39.75
C TYR A 8 -17.96 33.81 -40.06
N ARG A 9 -19.25 33.93 -39.74
CA ARG A 9 -20.27 32.91 -40.08
C ARG A 9 -20.49 32.78 -41.58
N MET A 10 -20.29 33.85 -42.36
CA MET A 10 -20.32 33.76 -43.82
C MET A 10 -19.19 32.87 -44.33
N TRP A 11 -17.96 33.07 -43.84
CA TRP A 11 -16.81 32.22 -44.21
C TRP A 11 -17.03 30.74 -43.86
N VAL A 12 -17.63 30.45 -42.70
CA VAL A 12 -17.97 29.09 -42.25
C VAL A 12 -19.00 28.44 -43.19
N ARG A 13 -20.03 29.18 -43.59
CA ARG A 13 -21.03 28.69 -44.56
C ARG A 13 -20.39 28.44 -45.93
N LEU A 14 -19.45 29.29 -46.36
CA LEU A 14 -18.71 29.10 -47.61
C LEU A 14 -17.82 27.84 -47.56
N ALA A 15 -17.17 27.57 -46.42
CA ALA A 15 -16.40 26.35 -46.21
C ALA A 15 -17.26 25.08 -46.33
N GLN A 16 -18.52 25.12 -45.88
CA GLN A 16 -19.47 24.01 -45.93
C GLN A 16 -20.13 23.80 -47.30
N ARG A 17 -19.98 24.73 -48.25
CA ARG A 17 -20.61 24.63 -49.58
C ARG A 17 -19.84 23.69 -50.51
N GLN A 18 -20.51 22.64 -51.00
CA GLN A 18 -19.93 21.65 -51.90
C GLN A 18 -19.58 22.19 -53.30
N ASP A 19 -20.18 23.30 -53.72
CA ASP A 19 -20.02 23.89 -55.06
C ASP A 19 -18.93 24.98 -55.15
N LEU A 20 -18.16 25.20 -54.08
CA LEU A 20 -17.10 26.21 -54.07
C LEU A 20 -15.88 25.75 -54.91
N PRO A 21 -15.38 26.55 -55.87
CA PRO A 21 -14.23 26.19 -56.69
C PRO A 21 -12.92 26.12 -55.87
N GLU A 22 -11.99 25.28 -56.32
CA GLU A 22 -10.70 25.01 -55.65
C GLU A 22 -9.87 26.29 -55.43
N ALA A 23 -9.85 27.19 -56.40
CA ALA A 23 -9.20 28.50 -56.29
C ALA A 23 -9.78 29.40 -55.18
N GLY A 24 -11.03 29.16 -54.75
CA GLY A 24 -11.68 29.90 -53.67
C GLY A 24 -11.40 29.33 -52.27
N LEU A 25 -10.93 28.08 -52.16
CA LEU A 25 -10.65 27.43 -50.88
C LEU A 25 -9.53 28.13 -50.10
N ALA A 26 -8.47 28.59 -50.77
CA ALA A 26 -7.39 29.34 -50.13
C ALA A 26 -7.89 30.63 -49.44
N ALA A 27 -8.72 31.41 -50.15
CA ALA A 27 -9.30 32.64 -49.60
C ALA A 27 -10.28 32.38 -48.45
N VAL A 28 -11.03 31.27 -48.50
CA VAL A 28 -11.91 30.84 -47.40
C VAL A 28 -11.11 30.42 -46.18
N VAL A 29 -10.00 29.69 -46.35
CA VAL A 29 -9.09 29.33 -45.26
C VAL A 29 -8.46 30.59 -44.65
N ASP A 30 -7.96 31.52 -45.47
CA ASP A 30 -7.40 32.79 -45.00
C ASP A 30 -8.40 33.63 -44.21
N GLY A 31 -9.67 33.66 -44.62
CA GLY A 31 -10.74 34.36 -43.89
C GLY A 31 -11.17 33.69 -42.59
N LEU A 32 -10.89 32.39 -42.42
CA LEU A 32 -11.25 31.60 -41.23
C LEU A 32 -10.13 31.53 -40.19
N LEU A 33 -8.88 31.56 -40.64
CA LEU A 33 -7.73 31.51 -39.76
C LEU A 33 -7.64 32.76 -38.87
N PRO A 34 -7.22 32.61 -37.60
CA PRO A 34 -7.04 33.75 -36.72
C PRO A 34 -5.87 34.62 -37.21
N GLY A 35 -5.96 35.94 -36.97
CA GLY A 35 -4.82 36.84 -37.16
C GLY A 35 -3.77 36.67 -36.06
N ASP A 36 -2.76 37.54 -36.04
CA ASP A 36 -1.62 37.47 -35.09
C ASP A 36 -2.02 37.47 -33.61
N GLU A 37 -3.22 37.98 -33.27
CA GLU A 37 -3.76 38.01 -31.90
C GLU A 37 -4.48 36.71 -31.49
N GLY A 38 -4.56 35.70 -32.36
CA GLY A 38 -5.26 34.44 -32.11
C GLY A 38 -6.79 34.53 -32.28
N PHE A 39 -7.51 33.48 -31.85
CA PHE A 39 -8.98 33.49 -31.86
C PHE A 39 -9.53 34.45 -30.79
N LEU A 40 -10.54 35.23 -31.16
CA LEU A 40 -11.33 36.03 -30.21
C LEU A 40 -12.24 35.10 -29.37
N PRO A 41 -12.80 35.56 -28.23
CA PRO A 41 -13.30 34.69 -27.17
C PRO A 41 -14.35 33.65 -27.62
N GLY A 42 -14.04 32.36 -27.37
CA GLY A 42 -14.96 31.21 -27.27
C GLY A 42 -15.72 30.82 -28.54
N TRP A 43 -16.67 31.66 -28.97
CA TRP A 43 -17.59 31.32 -30.05
C TRP A 43 -16.91 31.24 -31.42
N GLN A 44 -15.83 32.00 -31.65
CA GLN A 44 -15.12 31.99 -32.93
C GLN A 44 -14.40 30.66 -33.14
N GLU A 45 -13.73 30.16 -32.08
CA GLU A 45 -13.09 28.84 -32.09
C GLU A 45 -14.15 27.75 -32.30
N ASP A 46 -15.27 27.79 -31.57
CA ASP A 46 -16.34 26.78 -31.69
C ASP A 46 -16.92 26.69 -33.12
N VAL A 47 -17.21 27.84 -33.74
CA VAL A 47 -17.77 27.89 -35.10
C VAL A 47 -16.70 27.49 -36.14
N PHE A 48 -15.43 27.82 -35.91
CA PHE A 48 -14.34 27.31 -36.74
C PHE A 48 -14.24 25.79 -36.70
N GLN A 49 -14.38 25.19 -35.50
CA GLN A 49 -14.34 23.74 -35.33
C GLN A 49 -15.44 23.01 -36.10
N GLU A 50 -16.60 23.64 -36.35
CA GLU A 50 -17.68 23.06 -37.18
C GLU A 50 -17.32 23.00 -38.67
N ALA A 51 -16.45 23.89 -39.15
CA ALA A 51 -16.03 23.94 -40.56
C ALA A 51 -14.89 22.97 -40.89
N LEU A 52 -14.06 22.60 -39.90
CA LEU A 52 -12.83 21.84 -40.11
C LEU A 52 -13.02 20.51 -40.87
N PRO A 53 -14.02 19.65 -40.55
CA PRO A 53 -14.16 18.39 -41.27
C PRO A 53 -14.40 18.58 -42.78
N GLY A 54 -15.23 19.58 -43.12
CA GLY A 54 -15.53 19.92 -44.51
C GLY A 54 -14.34 20.54 -45.24
N LEU A 55 -13.48 21.28 -44.55
CA LEU A 55 -12.25 21.84 -45.12
C LEU A 55 -11.20 20.75 -45.39
N PHE A 56 -10.91 19.89 -44.41
CA PHE A 56 -9.90 18.83 -44.60
C PHE A 56 -10.31 17.78 -45.64
N GLY A 57 -11.61 17.56 -45.87
CA GLY A 57 -12.09 16.71 -46.95
C GLY A 57 -11.90 17.29 -48.37
N ARG A 58 -11.52 18.57 -48.49
CA ARG A 58 -11.48 19.30 -49.77
C ARG A 58 -10.14 19.93 -50.10
N VAL A 59 -9.39 20.37 -49.08
CA VAL A 59 -8.08 20.97 -49.25
C VAL A 59 -7.07 19.85 -49.54
N GLY A 60 -6.60 19.78 -50.78
CA GLY A 60 -5.49 18.90 -51.21
C GLY A 60 -4.10 19.55 -51.11
N ASP A 61 -4.03 20.88 -50.99
CA ASP A 61 -2.79 21.63 -50.82
C ASP A 61 -2.21 21.45 -49.41
N GLN A 62 -0.98 20.95 -49.30
CA GLN A 62 -0.35 20.64 -48.01
C GLN A 62 -0.06 21.88 -47.17
N GLU A 63 0.28 23.02 -47.77
CA GLU A 63 0.61 24.25 -47.04
C GLU A 63 -0.65 24.81 -46.35
N LEU A 64 -1.79 24.75 -47.04
CA LEU A 64 -3.08 25.14 -46.46
C LEU A 64 -3.54 24.17 -45.36
N ARG A 65 -3.31 22.86 -45.54
CA ARG A 65 -3.60 21.85 -44.50
C ARG A 65 -2.75 22.07 -43.24
N ASP A 66 -1.45 22.32 -43.40
CA ASP A 66 -0.52 22.59 -42.30
C ASP A 66 -1.00 23.81 -41.48
N ARG A 67 -1.45 24.87 -42.15
CA ARG A 67 -2.00 26.07 -41.48
C ARG A 67 -3.28 25.78 -40.69
N LEU A 68 -4.18 24.95 -41.24
CA LEU A 68 -5.40 24.52 -40.55
C LEU A 68 -5.09 23.66 -39.31
N ILE A 69 -4.07 22.80 -39.39
CA ILE A 69 -3.61 21.96 -38.28
C ILE A 69 -3.05 22.83 -37.15
N VAL A 70 -2.18 23.79 -37.47
CA VAL A 70 -1.59 24.74 -36.50
C VAL A 70 -2.67 25.54 -35.77
N ALA A 71 -3.74 25.94 -36.49
CA ALA A 71 -4.83 26.70 -35.90
C ALA A 71 -5.77 25.87 -35.00
N SER A 72 -5.69 24.53 -35.04
CA SER A 72 -6.70 23.65 -34.41
C SER A 72 -6.12 22.55 -33.51
N PRO A 73 -5.13 22.81 -32.63
CA PRO A 73 -4.39 21.76 -31.93
C PRO A 73 -5.29 20.83 -31.08
N ARG A 74 -6.40 21.36 -30.56
CA ARG A 74 -7.33 20.63 -29.67
C ARG A 74 -8.17 19.55 -30.37
N ARG A 75 -8.41 19.66 -31.69
CA ARG A 75 -9.24 18.68 -32.43
C ARG A 75 -8.46 17.75 -33.34
N ILE A 76 -7.13 17.89 -33.40
CA ILE A 76 -6.27 17.04 -34.22
C ILE A 76 -6.55 15.55 -33.98
N THR A 77 -6.62 15.10 -32.71
CA THR A 77 -6.86 13.69 -32.39
C THR A 77 -8.18 13.20 -32.97
N GLU A 78 -9.23 14.00 -32.90
CA GLU A 78 -10.55 13.65 -33.43
C GLU A 78 -10.54 13.61 -34.97
N LEU A 79 -9.87 14.56 -35.62
CA LEU A 79 -9.72 14.61 -37.07
C LEU A 79 -8.90 13.43 -37.62
N ILE A 80 -7.85 13.00 -36.91
CA ILE A 80 -7.10 11.77 -37.22
C ILE A 80 -8.03 10.56 -37.12
N ARG A 81 -8.80 10.42 -36.02
CA ARG A 81 -9.75 9.31 -35.85
C ARG A 81 -10.83 9.25 -36.93
N GLN A 82 -11.23 10.40 -37.47
CA GLN A 82 -12.18 10.50 -38.59
C GLN A 82 -11.55 10.16 -39.96
N GLY A 83 -10.23 9.93 -40.01
CA GLY A 83 -9.50 9.65 -41.26
C GLY A 83 -9.33 10.87 -42.17
N LEU A 84 -9.54 12.07 -41.62
CA LEU A 84 -9.42 13.32 -42.38
C LEU A 84 -7.99 13.84 -42.46
N LEU A 85 -7.13 13.39 -41.54
CA LEU A 85 -5.70 13.66 -41.54
C LEU A 85 -4.96 12.35 -41.87
N GLY A 86 -4.05 12.41 -42.84
CA GLY A 86 -3.30 11.26 -43.33
C GLY A 86 -1.79 11.38 -43.08
N PRO A 87 -0.97 10.44 -43.62
CA PRO A 87 0.48 10.44 -43.42
C PRO A 87 1.19 11.77 -43.75
N PRO A 88 0.84 12.51 -44.81
CA PRO A 88 1.45 13.81 -45.11
C PRO A 88 1.25 14.89 -44.03
N ASP A 89 0.19 14.78 -43.24
CA ASP A 89 -0.20 15.79 -42.24
C ASP A 89 0.52 15.60 -40.89
N VAL A 90 1.10 14.43 -40.65
CA VAL A 90 1.67 14.09 -39.33
C VAL A 90 2.84 14.99 -38.93
N PRO A 91 3.77 15.39 -39.81
CA PRO A 91 4.81 16.37 -39.46
C PRO A 91 4.23 17.69 -38.92
N ALA A 92 3.14 18.19 -39.50
CA ALA A 92 2.48 19.40 -39.00
C ALA A 92 1.83 19.16 -37.64
N VAL A 93 1.18 18.00 -37.45
CA VAL A 93 0.61 17.59 -36.16
C VAL A 93 1.67 17.57 -35.06
N LEU A 94 2.82 16.92 -35.30
CA LEU A 94 3.90 16.79 -34.32
C LEU A 94 4.57 18.13 -33.97
N ARG A 95 4.51 19.14 -34.85
CA ARG A 95 4.99 20.49 -34.57
C ARG A 95 4.06 21.28 -33.63
N CYS A 96 2.76 20.97 -33.64
CA CYS A 96 1.75 21.80 -32.98
C CYS A 96 1.31 21.28 -31.61
N ARG A 97 1.61 20.01 -31.29
CA ARG A 97 1.28 19.40 -30.01
C ARG A 97 2.34 18.39 -29.58
N PRO A 98 2.53 18.20 -28.26
CA PRO A 98 3.37 17.11 -27.77
C PRO A 98 2.78 15.75 -28.15
N VAL A 99 3.67 14.76 -28.25
CA VAL A 99 3.28 13.35 -28.40
C VAL A 99 2.77 12.85 -27.06
N ASP A 100 1.50 12.46 -27.02
CA ASP A 100 0.82 11.90 -25.86
C ASP A 100 0.09 10.61 -26.21
N GLY A 101 -0.45 9.92 -25.19
CA GLY A 101 -1.17 8.66 -25.37
C GLY A 101 -2.39 8.78 -26.28
N GLU A 102 -3.11 9.90 -26.23
CA GLU A 102 -4.31 10.11 -27.05
C GLU A 102 -4.00 10.28 -28.54
N LEU A 103 -2.92 11.00 -28.86
CA LEU A 103 -2.45 11.18 -30.24
C LEU A 103 -2.01 9.86 -30.84
N LEU A 104 -1.20 9.09 -30.12
CA LEU A 104 -0.70 7.80 -30.60
C LEU A 104 -1.83 6.79 -30.78
N ALA A 105 -2.78 6.75 -29.83
CA ALA A 105 -3.97 5.92 -29.96
C ALA A 105 -4.83 6.29 -31.17
N ALA A 106 -4.88 7.57 -31.55
CA ALA A 106 -5.59 8.01 -32.75
C ALA A 106 -4.85 7.63 -34.04
N LEU A 107 -3.54 7.84 -34.09
CA LEU A 107 -2.71 7.45 -35.24
C LEU A 107 -2.74 5.93 -35.46
N ALA A 108 -2.71 5.15 -34.38
CA ALA A 108 -2.73 3.69 -34.44
C ALA A 108 -4.03 3.08 -35.00
N GLN A 109 -5.08 3.88 -35.22
CA GLN A 109 -6.31 3.40 -35.87
C GLN A 109 -6.14 3.16 -37.37
N HIS A 110 -5.11 3.75 -37.98
CA HIS A 110 -4.84 3.62 -39.40
C HIS A 110 -3.52 2.90 -39.61
N GLU A 111 -3.55 1.77 -40.32
CA GLU A 111 -2.35 0.95 -40.63
C GLU A 111 -1.25 1.77 -41.32
N ALA A 112 -1.63 2.79 -42.10
CA ALA A 112 -0.70 3.70 -42.77
C ALA A 112 0.23 4.48 -41.80
N HIS A 113 -0.08 4.51 -40.51
CA HIS A 113 0.74 5.17 -39.48
C HIS A 113 1.48 4.20 -38.57
N GLN A 114 1.39 2.88 -38.80
CA GLN A 114 1.94 1.88 -37.88
C GLN A 114 3.44 2.10 -37.59
N ASP A 115 4.27 2.21 -38.63
CA ASP A 115 5.73 2.41 -38.46
C ASP A 115 6.05 3.68 -37.68
N LEU A 116 5.34 4.77 -37.97
CA LEU A 116 5.51 6.04 -37.26
C LEU A 116 5.09 5.94 -35.79
N VAL A 117 3.98 5.24 -35.50
CA VAL A 117 3.54 5.02 -34.11
C VAL A 117 4.57 4.20 -33.35
N LEU A 118 5.16 3.17 -33.96
CA LEU A 118 6.22 2.37 -33.36
C LEU A 118 7.44 3.24 -33.02
N ASP A 119 7.89 4.09 -33.95
CA ASP A 119 9.01 5.02 -33.72
C ASP A 119 8.70 6.01 -32.59
N LEU A 120 7.48 6.53 -32.52
CA LEU A 120 7.08 7.50 -31.49
C LEU A 120 6.92 6.85 -30.11
N ILE A 121 6.47 5.59 -30.03
CA ILE A 121 6.39 4.84 -28.76
C ILE A 121 7.78 4.73 -28.10
N GLU A 122 8.84 4.59 -28.88
CA GLU A 122 10.22 4.56 -28.35
C GLU A 122 10.63 5.86 -27.66
N THR A 123 9.95 6.98 -27.93
CA THR A 123 10.22 8.27 -27.27
C THR A 123 9.47 8.44 -25.95
N LEU A 124 8.45 7.62 -25.70
CA LEU A 124 7.59 7.77 -24.53
C LEU A 124 8.25 7.36 -23.21
N HIS A 125 7.80 8.00 -22.13
CA HIS A 125 8.09 7.60 -20.77
C HIS A 125 7.05 6.61 -20.22
N HIS A 126 7.43 5.88 -19.18
CA HIS A 126 6.60 4.82 -18.59
C HIS A 126 5.19 5.23 -18.13
N GLN A 127 4.97 6.51 -17.79
CA GLN A 127 3.65 7.02 -17.37
C GLN A 127 2.71 7.19 -18.57
N ASP A 128 3.24 7.56 -19.74
CA ASP A 128 2.44 7.85 -20.94
C ASP A 128 2.07 6.58 -21.71
N LEU A 129 2.83 5.50 -21.52
CA LEU A 129 2.62 4.21 -22.21
C LEU A 129 1.24 3.59 -21.92
N ILE A 130 0.76 3.65 -20.67
CA ILE A 130 -0.56 3.08 -20.34
C ILE A 130 -1.69 3.89 -20.98
N GLU A 131 -1.53 5.20 -21.06
CA GLU A 131 -2.53 6.11 -21.64
C GLU A 131 -2.74 5.80 -23.12
N VAL A 132 -1.73 5.30 -23.85
CA VAL A 132 -1.88 4.85 -25.24
C VAL A 132 -2.93 3.74 -25.34
N VAL A 133 -2.83 2.70 -24.51
CA VAL A 133 -3.76 1.56 -24.54
C VAL A 133 -5.14 1.97 -24.06
N LEU A 134 -5.22 2.73 -22.95
CA LEU A 134 -6.49 3.19 -22.40
C LEU A 134 -7.22 4.15 -23.37
N ALA A 135 -6.49 5.02 -24.07
CA ALA A 135 -7.08 5.93 -25.04
C ALA A 135 -7.57 5.20 -26.30
N ALA A 136 -6.89 4.12 -26.72
CA ALA A 136 -7.32 3.30 -27.86
C ALA A 136 -8.64 2.56 -27.60
N GLU A 137 -8.94 2.28 -26.33
CA GLU A 137 -10.14 1.56 -25.89
C GLU A 137 -11.24 2.48 -25.32
N ARG A 138 -11.05 3.79 -25.42
CA ARG A 138 -12.05 4.73 -24.94
C ARG A 138 -13.28 4.71 -25.86
N LEU A 139 -14.44 4.47 -25.25
CA LEU A 139 -15.74 4.55 -25.92
C LEU A 139 -15.94 5.95 -26.54
N ARG A 140 -16.32 6.00 -27.81
CA ARG A 140 -16.53 7.27 -28.54
C ARG A 140 -17.99 7.71 -28.45
N PRO A 141 -18.27 9.02 -28.40
CA PRO A 141 -19.62 9.54 -28.60
C PRO A 141 -20.20 9.05 -29.93
N GLY A 142 -21.37 8.40 -29.90
CA GLY A 142 -22.02 7.84 -31.09
C GLY A 142 -21.49 6.49 -31.58
N SER A 143 -20.57 5.84 -30.84
CA SER A 143 -20.15 4.47 -31.15
C SER A 143 -21.27 3.46 -30.93
N ASP A 144 -21.29 2.42 -31.74
CA ASP A 144 -22.14 1.25 -31.50
C ASP A 144 -21.72 0.59 -30.17
N LEU A 145 -22.58 0.72 -29.17
CA LEU A 145 -22.36 0.17 -27.83
C LEU A 145 -22.33 -1.37 -27.83
N SER A 146 -22.71 -2.02 -28.95
CA SER A 146 -22.63 -3.48 -29.09
C SER A 146 -21.21 -4.01 -29.29
N ARG A 147 -20.24 -3.15 -29.67
CA ARG A 147 -18.81 -3.51 -29.78
C ARG A 147 -17.94 -2.49 -29.06
N LEU A 148 -17.42 -2.89 -27.91
CA LEU A 148 -16.44 -2.08 -27.18
C LEU A 148 -15.15 -1.97 -28.02
N PRO A 149 -14.55 -0.76 -28.14
CA PRO A 149 -13.29 -0.60 -28.83
C PRO A 149 -12.18 -1.36 -28.10
N VAL A 150 -11.38 -2.12 -28.87
CA VAL A 150 -10.23 -2.89 -28.39
C VAL A 150 -8.99 -2.32 -29.05
N ALA A 151 -7.92 -2.11 -28.29
CA ALA A 151 -6.66 -1.66 -28.83
C ALA A 151 -6.10 -2.70 -29.83
N PRO A 152 -5.50 -2.29 -30.96
CA PRO A 152 -4.85 -3.23 -31.87
C PRO A 152 -3.78 -4.07 -31.17
N GLU A 153 -3.71 -5.36 -31.45
CA GLU A 153 -2.75 -6.27 -30.78
C GLU A 153 -1.30 -5.80 -30.94
N TRP A 154 -0.92 -5.34 -32.14
CA TRP A 154 0.42 -4.82 -32.40
C TRP A 154 0.77 -3.59 -31.55
N LEU A 155 -0.23 -2.75 -31.23
CA LEU A 155 -0.05 -1.55 -30.42
C LEU A 155 0.17 -1.95 -28.96
N VAL A 156 -0.62 -2.90 -28.47
CA VAL A 156 -0.47 -3.45 -27.12
C VAL A 156 0.90 -4.12 -26.97
N ASP A 157 1.32 -4.92 -27.95
CA ASP A 157 2.62 -5.58 -27.97
C ASP A 157 3.78 -4.56 -27.97
N ALA A 158 3.67 -3.48 -28.76
CA ALA A 158 4.68 -2.41 -28.80
C ALA A 158 4.78 -1.66 -27.47
N VAL A 159 3.64 -1.25 -26.89
CA VAL A 159 3.59 -0.59 -25.58
C VAL A 159 4.16 -1.49 -24.48
N LEU A 160 3.81 -2.78 -24.50
CA LEU A 160 4.27 -3.75 -23.52
C LEU A 160 5.79 -3.96 -23.63
N ARG A 161 6.33 -4.18 -24.84
CA ARG A 161 7.77 -4.33 -25.08
C ARG A 161 8.55 -3.09 -24.64
N ARG A 162 8.09 -1.89 -25.01
CA ARG A 162 8.72 -0.63 -24.58
C ARG A 162 8.68 -0.46 -23.07
N GLY A 163 7.53 -0.74 -22.44
CA GLY A 163 7.35 -0.66 -21.00
C GLY A 163 8.28 -1.60 -20.25
N LEU A 164 8.35 -2.86 -20.68
CA LEU A 164 9.27 -3.87 -20.14
C LEU A 164 10.74 -3.47 -20.37
N GLY A 165 11.10 -2.91 -21.53
CA GLY A 165 12.45 -2.44 -21.82
C GLY A 165 12.90 -1.30 -20.90
N LEU A 166 12.03 -0.31 -20.65
CA LEU A 166 12.30 0.76 -19.67
C LEU A 166 12.47 0.21 -18.27
N MET A 167 11.68 -0.79 -17.90
CA MET A 167 11.78 -1.46 -16.60
C MET A 167 13.05 -2.31 -16.48
N ALA A 168 13.49 -2.96 -17.55
CA ALA A 168 14.75 -3.71 -17.60
C ALA A 168 15.94 -2.78 -17.37
N ALA A 169 15.96 -1.63 -18.05
CA ALA A 169 16.98 -0.61 -17.83
C ALA A 169 17.01 -0.10 -16.38
N LYS A 170 15.84 0.10 -15.74
CA LYS A 170 15.78 0.47 -14.32
C LYS A 170 16.28 -0.63 -13.39
N LEU A 171 15.96 -1.89 -13.68
CA LEU A 171 16.43 -3.05 -12.90
C LEU A 171 17.95 -3.21 -13.03
N ASP A 172 18.51 -3.04 -14.22
CA ASP A 172 19.96 -3.05 -14.46
C ASP A 172 20.67 -1.88 -13.77
N ALA A 173 20.08 -0.68 -13.81
CA ALA A 173 20.59 0.46 -13.07
C ALA A 173 20.59 0.19 -11.55
N PHE A 174 19.53 -0.41 -11.02
CA PHE A 174 19.48 -0.82 -9.61
C PHE A 174 20.60 -1.81 -9.26
N ALA A 175 20.80 -2.86 -10.07
CA ALA A 175 21.86 -3.84 -9.85
C ALA A 175 23.26 -3.22 -9.94
N SER A 176 23.49 -2.33 -10.91
CA SER A 176 24.77 -1.62 -11.12
C SER A 176 25.11 -0.67 -9.97
N VAL A 177 24.17 0.19 -9.56
CA VAL A 177 24.38 1.15 -8.47
C VAL A 177 24.69 0.43 -7.17
N ASN A 178 23.97 -0.65 -6.87
CA ASN A 178 24.11 -1.33 -5.59
C ASN A 178 25.27 -2.34 -5.52
N SER A 179 25.76 -2.85 -6.65
CA SER A 179 26.95 -3.70 -6.68
C SER A 179 28.26 -2.93 -6.43
N GLY A 180 28.29 -1.63 -6.77
CA GLY A 180 29.45 -0.74 -6.54
C GLY A 180 29.41 0.10 -5.24
N ALA A 181 28.23 0.28 -4.63
CA ALA A 181 28.05 1.22 -3.53
C ALA A 181 28.49 0.66 -2.16
N ARG A 182 29.77 0.87 -1.81
CA ARG A 182 30.23 0.92 -0.41
C ARG A 182 29.80 2.23 0.27
N THR A 183 28.55 2.64 0.15
CA THR A 183 28.08 3.92 0.73
C THR A 183 28.03 3.80 2.25
N ARG A 184 29.12 4.29 2.86
CA ARG A 184 29.29 4.50 4.29
C ARG A 184 28.17 5.41 4.83
N GLY A 185 27.45 4.91 5.83
CA GLY A 185 26.90 5.76 6.89
C GLY A 185 25.62 6.57 6.62
N ARG A 186 24.94 6.42 5.48
CA ARG A 186 23.59 6.98 5.30
C ARG A 186 22.53 5.88 5.17
N TYR A 187 21.33 6.22 5.64
CA TYR A 187 20.13 5.41 5.63
C TYR A 187 19.95 4.70 4.26
N TRP A 188 20.05 3.38 4.27
CA TRP A 188 19.79 2.55 3.09
C TRP A 188 18.28 2.36 2.93
N GLN A 189 17.74 2.81 1.81
CA GLN A 189 16.41 2.46 1.30
C GLN A 189 16.58 1.78 -0.05
N PRO A 190 15.66 0.91 -0.47
CA PRO A 190 15.57 0.42 -1.84
C PRO A 190 15.07 1.53 -2.79
N SER A 191 15.55 2.76 -2.66
CA SER A 191 15.25 3.85 -3.60
C SER A 191 15.80 3.46 -4.96
N GLY A 192 14.93 3.25 -5.94
CA GLY A 192 15.30 2.80 -7.28
C GLY A 192 14.81 1.41 -7.66
N TRP A 193 14.18 0.66 -6.75
CA TRP A 193 13.42 -0.53 -7.17
C TRP A 193 12.28 -0.11 -8.11
N PRO A 194 12.12 -0.74 -9.29
CA PRO A 194 11.09 -0.32 -10.24
C PRO A 194 9.67 -0.43 -9.67
N SER A 195 8.81 0.55 -9.99
CA SER A 195 7.37 0.44 -9.77
C SER A 195 6.75 -0.29 -10.95
N TRP A 196 6.14 -1.44 -10.67
CA TRP A 196 5.62 -2.36 -11.68
C TRP A 196 4.18 -2.06 -12.12
N ASN A 197 3.45 -1.24 -11.36
CA ASN A 197 1.99 -1.17 -11.43
C ASN A 197 1.47 -0.77 -12.82
N THR A 198 2.06 0.24 -13.45
CA THR A 198 1.55 0.80 -14.72
C THR A 198 1.68 -0.18 -15.88
N VAL A 199 2.86 -0.77 -16.09
CA VAL A 199 3.06 -1.78 -17.15
C VAL A 199 2.36 -3.09 -16.75
N GLY A 200 2.23 -3.38 -15.46
CA GLY A 200 1.56 -4.56 -14.93
C GLY A 200 0.09 -4.63 -15.32
N MET A 201 -0.58 -3.48 -15.36
CA MET A 201 -1.97 -3.38 -15.84
C MET A 201 -2.11 -3.77 -17.32
N VAL A 202 -1.15 -3.43 -18.17
CA VAL A 202 -1.18 -3.84 -19.59
C VAL A 202 -0.86 -5.34 -19.69
N LEU A 203 0.15 -5.81 -18.96
CA LEU A 203 0.54 -7.22 -18.93
C LEU A 203 -0.61 -8.13 -18.48
N GLU A 204 -1.38 -7.74 -17.45
CA GLU A 204 -2.50 -8.53 -16.93
C GLU A 204 -3.60 -8.80 -17.98
N ARG A 205 -3.66 -7.99 -19.04
CA ARG A 205 -4.66 -8.09 -20.11
C ARG A 205 -4.23 -9.01 -21.25
N CYS A 206 -2.99 -9.47 -21.25
CA CYS A 206 -2.41 -10.31 -22.29
C CYS A 206 -1.94 -11.65 -21.71
N PRO A 207 -2.82 -12.48 -21.12
CA PRO A 207 -2.44 -13.73 -20.47
C PRO A 207 -1.72 -14.71 -21.41
N ASP A 208 -2.12 -14.73 -22.68
CA ASP A 208 -1.53 -15.61 -23.69
C ASP A 208 -0.04 -15.29 -23.98
N ARG A 209 0.41 -14.08 -23.61
CA ARG A 209 1.80 -13.63 -23.78
C ARG A 209 2.69 -13.93 -22.58
N TRP A 210 2.14 -14.29 -21.42
CA TRP A 210 2.93 -14.36 -20.18
C TRP A 210 4.07 -15.36 -20.27
N LEU A 211 3.81 -16.57 -20.77
CA LEU A 211 4.84 -17.61 -20.85
C LEU A 211 5.96 -17.20 -21.81
N GLU A 212 5.59 -16.74 -23.02
CA GLU A 212 6.53 -16.22 -24.03
C GLU A 212 7.41 -15.12 -23.43
N LEU A 213 6.79 -14.11 -22.79
CA LEU A 213 7.51 -12.99 -22.20
C LEU A 213 8.44 -13.42 -21.07
N THR A 214 8.04 -14.36 -20.21
CA THR A 214 8.92 -14.85 -19.12
C THR A 214 10.15 -15.60 -19.61
N GLN A 215 10.10 -16.13 -20.84
CA GLN A 215 11.19 -16.87 -21.49
C GLN A 215 12.08 -15.98 -22.36
N ASP A 216 11.70 -14.73 -22.60
CA ASP A 216 12.49 -13.77 -23.36
C ASP A 216 13.84 -13.49 -22.67
N GLU A 217 14.94 -13.56 -23.43
CA GLU A 217 16.29 -13.39 -22.91
C GLU A 217 16.55 -11.99 -22.32
N THR A 218 15.86 -10.96 -22.84
CA THR A 218 16.07 -9.56 -22.49
C THR A 218 15.04 -9.03 -21.50
N LEU A 219 13.77 -9.38 -21.70
CA LEU A 219 12.64 -8.87 -20.94
C LEU A 219 12.14 -9.86 -19.87
N GLY A 220 12.52 -11.14 -19.97
CA GLY A 220 11.93 -12.21 -19.17
C GLY A 220 12.07 -12.02 -17.67
N ARG A 221 13.25 -11.59 -17.21
CA ARG A 221 13.46 -11.28 -15.79
C ARG A 221 12.47 -10.24 -15.27
N VAL A 222 12.23 -9.16 -16.04
CA VAL A 222 11.28 -8.11 -15.66
C VAL A 222 9.85 -8.63 -15.68
N ALA A 223 9.47 -9.35 -16.74
CA ALA A 223 8.16 -9.96 -16.84
C ALA A 223 7.87 -10.87 -15.63
N GLN A 224 8.85 -11.68 -15.21
CA GLN A 224 8.74 -12.52 -14.02
C GLN A 224 8.52 -11.70 -12.74
N HIS A 225 9.27 -10.61 -12.49
CA HIS A 225 9.01 -9.75 -11.32
C HIS A 225 7.61 -9.14 -11.35
N MET A 226 7.17 -8.67 -12.52
CA MET A 226 5.87 -8.04 -12.68
C MET A 226 4.71 -9.01 -12.45
N LEU A 227 4.79 -10.22 -13.00
CA LEU A 227 3.76 -11.25 -12.79
C LEU A 227 3.64 -11.60 -11.30
N LEU A 228 4.77 -11.71 -10.59
CA LEU A 228 4.77 -12.00 -9.15
C LEU A 228 4.24 -10.85 -8.29
N ASP A 229 4.48 -9.60 -8.66
CA ASP A 229 4.12 -8.44 -7.85
C ASP A 229 2.76 -7.81 -8.21
N CYS A 230 2.27 -7.97 -9.44
CA CYS A 230 1.08 -7.26 -9.94
C CYS A 230 -0.10 -8.17 -10.28
N VAL A 231 0.12 -9.43 -10.67
CA VAL A 231 -0.96 -10.31 -11.11
C VAL A 231 -1.49 -11.15 -9.96
N LYS A 232 -2.82 -11.28 -9.87
CA LYS A 232 -3.47 -12.14 -8.88
C LYS A 232 -3.14 -13.61 -9.12
N THR A 233 -2.88 -14.33 -8.05
CA THR A 233 -2.45 -15.74 -8.05
C THR A 233 -3.37 -16.70 -8.77
N GLU A 234 -4.68 -16.51 -8.65
CA GLU A 234 -5.69 -17.35 -9.31
C GLU A 234 -5.60 -17.30 -10.83
N LYS A 235 -5.02 -16.22 -11.37
CA LYS A 235 -4.91 -16.02 -12.82
C LYS A 235 -3.67 -16.69 -13.40
N LEU A 236 -2.60 -16.89 -12.63
CA LEU A 236 -1.32 -17.40 -13.14
C LEU A 236 -1.34 -18.93 -13.30
N PRO A 237 -1.10 -19.47 -14.51
CA PRO A 237 -0.91 -20.90 -14.71
C PRO A 237 0.38 -21.42 -14.06
N ASP A 238 0.43 -22.71 -13.72
CA ASP A 238 1.59 -23.32 -13.05
C ASP A 238 2.88 -23.22 -13.89
N GLU A 239 2.77 -23.31 -15.22
CA GLU A 239 3.91 -23.16 -16.14
C GLU A 239 4.53 -21.76 -16.07
N VAL A 240 3.69 -20.72 -15.97
CA VAL A 240 4.14 -19.32 -15.81
C VAL A 240 4.73 -19.11 -14.42
N LEU A 241 4.11 -19.66 -13.37
CA LEU A 241 4.65 -19.61 -12.01
C LEU A 241 6.02 -20.28 -11.92
N ALA A 242 6.20 -21.43 -12.57
CA ALA A 242 7.47 -22.14 -12.65
C ALA A 242 8.54 -21.28 -13.35
N ALA A 243 8.19 -20.62 -14.46
CA ALA A 243 9.08 -19.68 -15.15
C ALA A 243 9.46 -18.46 -14.30
N CYS A 244 8.64 -18.09 -13.31
CA CYS A 244 8.89 -16.97 -12.39
C CYS A 244 9.75 -17.31 -11.16
N VAL A 245 10.07 -18.59 -10.92
CA VAL A 245 10.88 -19.02 -9.76
C VAL A 245 12.23 -18.30 -9.66
N PRO A 246 12.98 -18.01 -10.74
CA PRO A 246 14.23 -17.24 -10.64
C PRO A 246 14.04 -15.84 -10.07
N ALA A 247 12.96 -15.14 -10.44
CA ALA A 247 12.67 -13.81 -9.90
C ALA A 247 12.18 -13.85 -8.45
N LEU A 248 11.55 -14.96 -8.00
CA LEU A 248 11.05 -15.12 -6.63
C LEU A 248 12.12 -14.78 -5.59
N VAL A 249 13.36 -15.22 -5.81
CA VAL A 249 14.47 -15.07 -4.85
C VAL A 249 15.14 -13.71 -4.87
N LEU A 250 14.72 -12.79 -5.76
CA LEU A 250 15.27 -11.42 -5.86
C LEU A 250 16.80 -11.43 -5.93
N PRO A 251 17.42 -12.03 -6.96
CA PRO A 251 18.88 -12.15 -7.04
C PRO A 251 19.58 -10.79 -7.03
N GLU A 252 18.94 -9.73 -7.55
CA GLU A 252 19.44 -8.35 -7.53
C GLU A 252 19.62 -7.82 -6.11
N TRP A 253 18.94 -8.42 -5.13
CA TRP A 253 18.99 -8.04 -3.73
C TRP A 253 20.05 -8.82 -2.93
N ALA A 254 20.72 -9.80 -3.54
CA ALA A 254 21.59 -10.73 -2.82
C ALA A 254 22.86 -10.10 -2.24
N GLN A 255 23.35 -9.03 -2.89
CA GLN A 255 24.63 -8.38 -2.56
C GLN A 255 24.46 -6.91 -2.15
N LEU A 256 23.25 -6.51 -1.76
CA LEU A 256 22.98 -5.13 -1.35
C LEU A 256 23.77 -4.73 -0.09
N PRO A 257 24.16 -3.46 0.05
CA PRO A 257 24.85 -2.96 1.23
C PRO A 257 23.97 -3.09 2.48
N MET A 258 24.57 -2.89 3.67
CA MET A 258 23.89 -3.00 4.97
C MET A 258 23.15 -4.32 5.13
N PRO A 259 23.85 -5.48 5.07
CA PRO A 259 23.23 -6.80 4.92
C PRO A 259 22.20 -7.12 6.00
N GLY A 260 22.35 -6.58 7.21
CA GLY A 260 21.34 -6.71 8.27
C GLY A 260 19.95 -6.17 7.88
N LYS A 261 19.89 -5.00 7.23
CA LYS A 261 18.62 -4.39 6.78
C LYS A 261 18.20 -4.92 5.40
N SER A 262 19.13 -5.01 4.46
CA SER A 262 18.80 -5.39 3.08
C SER A 262 18.38 -6.86 2.96
N GLN A 263 19.05 -7.79 3.66
CA GLN A 263 18.64 -9.19 3.65
C GLN A 263 17.34 -9.43 4.44
N ARG A 264 17.07 -8.62 5.48
CA ARG A 264 15.77 -8.65 6.17
C ARG A 264 14.64 -8.27 5.20
N LEU A 265 14.81 -7.20 4.43
CA LEU A 265 13.81 -6.74 3.48
C LEU A 265 13.68 -7.68 2.27
N ARG A 266 14.78 -8.26 1.81
CA ARG A 266 14.77 -9.32 0.78
C ARG A 266 13.93 -10.51 1.23
N LEU A 267 14.20 -11.03 2.44
CA LEU A 267 13.44 -12.14 3.02
C LEU A 267 11.94 -11.81 3.11
N GLN A 268 11.60 -10.59 3.54
CA GLN A 268 10.21 -10.13 3.61
C GLN A 268 9.52 -10.13 2.25
N ASN A 269 10.19 -9.67 1.19
CA ASN A 269 9.60 -9.65 -0.14
C ASN A 269 9.49 -11.05 -0.76
N ILE A 270 10.44 -11.94 -0.48
CA ILE A 270 10.34 -13.37 -0.85
C ILE A 270 9.11 -13.97 -0.16
N ALA A 271 8.98 -13.81 1.16
CA ALA A 271 7.84 -14.30 1.94
C ALA A 271 6.52 -13.72 1.42
N ARG A 272 6.47 -12.40 1.16
CA ARG A 272 5.30 -11.74 0.56
C ARG A 272 4.89 -12.40 -0.76
N ARG A 273 5.83 -12.69 -1.66
CA ARG A 273 5.54 -13.34 -2.95
C ARG A 273 5.06 -14.77 -2.78
N VAL A 274 5.63 -15.53 -1.83
CA VAL A 274 5.15 -16.87 -1.47
C VAL A 274 3.74 -16.81 -0.86
N ASN A 275 3.45 -15.82 -0.02
CA ASN A 275 2.14 -15.63 0.59
C ASN A 275 1.08 -15.23 -0.44
N LEU A 276 1.43 -14.33 -1.36
CA LEU A 276 0.57 -13.99 -2.48
C LEU A 276 0.30 -15.25 -3.32
N HIS A 277 1.35 -15.97 -3.69
CA HIS A 277 1.28 -17.14 -4.58
C HIS A 277 1.68 -18.46 -3.89
N PRO A 278 0.82 -19.09 -3.07
CA PRO A 278 1.17 -20.29 -2.30
C PRO A 278 1.71 -21.46 -3.13
N ARG A 279 1.21 -21.63 -4.36
CA ARG A 279 1.69 -22.66 -5.32
C ARG A 279 3.18 -22.51 -5.65
N LEU A 280 3.75 -21.30 -5.59
CA LEU A 280 5.18 -21.09 -5.77
C LEU A 280 6.01 -21.80 -4.70
N ARG A 281 5.47 -21.97 -3.48
CA ARG A 281 6.19 -22.68 -2.43
C ARG A 281 6.53 -24.09 -2.88
N GLU A 282 5.56 -24.80 -3.46
CA GLU A 282 5.73 -26.18 -3.92
C GLU A 282 6.71 -26.25 -5.10
N LEU A 283 6.52 -25.38 -6.09
CA LEU A 283 7.39 -25.29 -7.28
C LEU A 283 8.83 -24.88 -6.93
N ALA A 284 9.02 -23.96 -5.99
CA ALA A 284 10.33 -23.48 -5.56
C ALA A 284 11.02 -24.43 -4.56
N THR A 285 10.26 -25.25 -3.83
CA THR A 285 10.82 -26.30 -2.96
C THR A 285 11.43 -27.42 -3.78
N ALA A 286 10.86 -27.73 -4.96
CA ALA A 286 11.41 -28.72 -5.89
C ALA A 286 12.74 -28.28 -6.52
N THR A 287 13.02 -26.98 -6.58
CA THR A 287 14.14 -26.45 -7.37
C THR A 287 15.37 -26.07 -6.55
N GLU A 288 15.28 -25.89 -5.22
CA GLU A 288 16.32 -25.40 -4.26
C GLU A 288 16.56 -23.88 -4.09
N PRO A 289 16.32 -22.96 -5.05
CA PRO A 289 16.59 -21.53 -4.91
C PRO A 289 15.98 -20.87 -3.68
N LEU A 290 14.73 -21.21 -3.34
CA LEU A 290 14.03 -20.60 -2.21
C LEU A 290 14.76 -20.88 -0.90
N ARG A 291 15.20 -22.13 -0.70
CA ARG A 291 15.96 -22.55 0.48
C ARG A 291 17.27 -21.79 0.56
N GLU A 292 18.04 -21.80 -0.52
CA GLU A 292 19.36 -21.17 -0.55
C GLU A 292 19.27 -19.66 -0.34
N ALA A 293 18.27 -19.00 -0.94
CA ALA A 293 18.04 -17.59 -0.77
C ALA A 293 17.64 -17.23 0.66
N ALA A 294 16.72 -17.98 1.28
CA ALA A 294 16.32 -17.78 2.68
C ALA A 294 17.50 -18.00 3.64
N ALA A 295 18.26 -19.08 3.46
CA ALA A 295 19.45 -19.39 4.25
C ALA A 295 20.54 -18.31 4.10
N HIS A 296 20.76 -17.82 2.87
CA HIS A 296 21.66 -16.69 2.62
C HIS A 296 21.18 -15.43 3.31
N CYS A 297 19.88 -15.10 3.25
CA CYS A 297 19.34 -13.92 3.94
C CYS A 297 19.59 -13.98 5.45
N VAL A 298 19.34 -15.15 6.07
CA VAL A 298 19.58 -15.38 7.50
C VAL A 298 21.06 -15.24 7.84
N LYS A 299 21.95 -15.88 7.07
CA LYS A 299 23.39 -15.90 7.32
C LYS A 299 24.04 -14.54 7.07
N ALA A 300 23.84 -13.96 5.89
CA ALA A 300 24.44 -12.68 5.50
C ALA A 300 23.84 -11.51 6.31
N GLY A 301 22.53 -11.53 6.57
CA GLY A 301 21.87 -10.56 7.44
C GLY A 301 22.17 -10.74 8.93
N GLY A 302 22.68 -11.91 9.33
CA GLY A 302 22.84 -12.28 10.73
C GLY A 302 21.51 -12.20 11.49
N LEU A 303 20.39 -12.54 10.84
CA LEU A 303 19.03 -12.27 11.33
C LEU A 303 18.73 -13.03 12.63
N LEU A 304 19.38 -14.16 12.86
CA LEU A 304 19.25 -14.99 14.06
C LEU A 304 20.43 -14.86 15.03
N HIS A 305 21.23 -13.80 14.90
CA HIS A 305 22.29 -13.53 15.87
C HIS A 305 21.66 -13.13 17.21
N THR A 306 22.03 -13.82 18.29
CA THR A 306 21.38 -13.68 19.62
C THR A 306 21.26 -12.24 20.10
N ARG A 307 22.31 -11.43 19.93
CA ARG A 307 22.27 -9.99 20.27
C ARG A 307 21.21 -9.24 19.47
N LYS A 308 21.11 -9.49 18.15
CA LYS A 308 20.12 -8.82 17.31
C LYS A 308 18.71 -9.23 17.70
N LEU A 309 18.45 -10.52 17.90
CA LEU A 309 17.14 -11.01 18.33
C LEU A 309 16.68 -10.38 19.65
N ARG A 310 17.59 -10.12 20.58
CA ARG A 310 17.29 -9.43 21.84
C ARG A 310 16.97 -7.94 21.65
N ASP A 311 17.63 -7.30 20.70
CA ASP A 311 17.46 -5.87 20.40
C ASP A 311 16.23 -5.60 19.50
N LEU A 312 15.63 -6.65 18.90
CA LEU A 312 14.44 -6.54 18.06
C LEU A 312 13.21 -6.15 18.90
N GLN A 313 12.38 -5.29 18.32
CA GLN A 313 11.05 -5.02 18.86
C GLN A 313 10.13 -6.25 18.67
N PRO A 314 9.11 -6.46 19.51
CA PRO A 314 8.20 -7.61 19.41
C PRO A 314 7.63 -7.84 18.01
N TYR A 315 7.19 -6.77 17.33
CA TYR A 315 6.63 -6.86 15.97
C TYR A 315 7.68 -7.33 14.93
N GLU A 316 8.97 -7.06 15.14
CA GLU A 316 10.03 -7.48 14.23
C GLU A 316 10.32 -8.98 14.37
N VAL A 317 10.26 -9.51 15.60
CA VAL A 317 10.39 -10.95 15.87
C VAL A 317 9.20 -11.70 15.26
N VAL A 318 7.98 -11.21 15.46
CA VAL A 318 6.76 -11.80 14.86
C VAL A 318 6.87 -11.81 13.34
N SER A 319 7.23 -10.67 12.75
CA SER A 319 7.37 -10.57 11.30
C SER A 319 8.46 -11.50 10.75
N LEU A 320 9.60 -11.63 11.45
CA LEU A 320 10.65 -12.59 11.08
C LEU A 320 10.19 -14.04 11.19
N ALA A 321 9.41 -14.38 12.22
CA ALA A 321 8.85 -15.71 12.41
C ALA A 321 7.88 -16.09 11.29
N HIS A 322 6.98 -15.18 10.91
CA HIS A 322 6.07 -15.36 9.77
C HIS A 322 6.82 -15.56 8.47
N ASP A 323 7.82 -14.71 8.18
CA ASP A 323 8.59 -14.81 6.94
C ASP A 323 9.34 -16.15 6.87
N LEU A 324 10.03 -16.55 7.95
CA LEU A 324 10.77 -17.82 8.00
C LEU A 324 9.85 -19.05 7.98
N ALA A 325 8.65 -18.96 8.58
CA ALA A 325 7.68 -20.04 8.52
C ALA A 325 7.25 -20.37 7.08
N GLN A 326 7.26 -19.37 6.19
CA GLN A 326 6.90 -19.54 4.78
C GLN A 326 8.09 -19.96 3.90
N THR A 327 9.29 -19.45 4.17
CA THR A 327 10.43 -19.59 3.26
C THR A 327 11.50 -20.58 3.68
N SER A 328 11.59 -20.93 4.98
CA SER A 328 12.64 -21.80 5.50
C SER A 328 12.19 -23.27 5.57
N ASN A 329 13.10 -24.19 5.29
CA ASN A 329 12.98 -25.61 5.61
C ASN A 329 14.11 -26.09 6.57
N ASP A 330 14.93 -25.18 7.08
CA ASP A 330 15.96 -25.52 8.07
C ASP A 330 15.36 -25.55 9.48
N ALA A 331 15.23 -26.76 10.02
CA ALA A 331 14.74 -27.01 11.38
C ALA A 331 15.51 -26.23 12.45
N LYS A 332 16.83 -26.03 12.28
CA LYS A 332 17.64 -25.29 13.26
C LYS A 332 17.33 -23.79 13.27
N THR A 333 17.14 -23.22 12.09
CA THR A 333 16.69 -21.82 11.92
C THR A 333 15.29 -21.64 12.52
N LEU A 334 14.37 -22.56 12.23
CA LEU A 334 13.00 -22.52 12.76
C LEU A 334 12.96 -22.67 14.29
N ALA A 335 13.79 -23.55 14.86
CA ALA A 335 13.93 -23.70 16.31
C ALA A 335 14.41 -22.41 16.99
N LYS A 336 15.45 -21.76 16.44
CA LYS A 336 16.00 -20.51 16.99
C LYS A 336 15.00 -19.37 16.98
N VAL A 337 14.20 -19.21 15.92
CA VAL A 337 13.16 -18.17 15.89
C VAL A 337 11.99 -18.55 16.81
N CYS A 338 11.66 -19.84 16.95
CA CYS A 338 10.69 -20.31 17.93
C CYS A 338 11.11 -19.98 19.38
N GLU A 339 12.39 -20.17 19.72
CA GLU A 339 12.96 -19.74 21.01
C GLU A 339 12.86 -18.21 21.22
N ALA A 340 13.07 -17.41 20.16
CA ALA A 340 12.91 -15.96 20.24
C ALA A 340 11.44 -15.56 20.44
N VAL A 341 10.50 -16.26 19.79
CA VAL A 341 9.05 -16.08 19.99
C VAL A 341 8.64 -16.44 21.42
N ALA A 342 9.23 -17.49 22.00
CA ALA A 342 8.99 -17.88 23.39
C ALA A 342 9.42 -16.80 24.41
N GLN A 343 10.42 -15.99 24.06
CA GLN A 343 10.92 -14.88 24.88
C GLN A 343 10.15 -13.58 24.69
N LEU A 344 9.14 -13.54 23.81
CA LEU A 344 8.27 -12.37 23.70
C LEU A 344 7.55 -12.08 25.02
N PRO A 345 7.30 -10.79 25.35
CA PRO A 345 6.53 -10.41 26.52
C PRO A 345 5.21 -11.18 26.60
N ARG A 346 4.81 -11.58 27.82
CA ARG A 346 3.50 -12.17 28.03
C ARG A 346 2.43 -11.10 27.81
N PRO A 347 1.38 -11.37 27.04
CA PRO A 347 0.28 -10.41 26.90
C PRO A 347 -0.46 -10.30 28.23
N THR A 348 -1.03 -9.12 28.48
CA THR A 348 -1.98 -8.92 29.57
C THR A 348 -3.36 -9.34 29.09
N ALA A 349 -4.11 -10.06 29.92
CA ALA A 349 -5.48 -10.43 29.61
C ALA A 349 -6.45 -9.67 30.53
N VAL A 350 -7.45 -9.02 29.95
CA VAL A 350 -8.54 -8.35 30.68
C VAL A 350 -9.83 -8.51 29.87
N GLU A 351 -10.89 -9.01 30.51
CA GLU A 351 -12.22 -9.04 29.91
C GLU A 351 -12.85 -7.66 29.99
N ARG A 352 -13.21 -7.09 28.83
CA ARG A 352 -13.76 -5.74 28.71
C ARG A 352 -15.14 -5.81 28.05
N PRO A 353 -16.15 -5.12 28.59
CA PRO A 353 -17.44 -5.01 27.93
C PRO A 353 -17.27 -4.14 26.68
N SER A 354 -17.29 -4.77 25.50
CA SER A 354 -17.29 -4.07 24.22
C SER A 354 -18.74 -3.83 23.79
N PRO A 355 -19.16 -2.59 23.48
CA PRO A 355 -20.50 -2.32 22.95
C PRO A 355 -20.71 -2.90 21.53
N TYR A 356 -19.64 -3.36 20.89
CA TYR A 356 -19.65 -3.94 19.53
C TYR A 356 -19.60 -5.46 19.52
N ASP A 357 -19.21 -6.07 20.64
CA ASP A 357 -19.29 -7.52 20.80
C ASP A 357 -20.76 -7.81 21.16
N GLY A 358 -21.50 -8.46 20.25
CA GLY A 358 -22.90 -8.81 20.49
C GLY A 358 -23.09 -9.70 21.73
N PRO A 359 -24.31 -10.23 21.98
CA PRO A 359 -24.56 -11.09 23.13
C PRO A 359 -23.80 -12.43 22.98
N GLY A 360 -22.56 -12.48 23.43
CA GLY A 360 -21.66 -13.62 23.33
C GLY A 360 -20.46 -13.46 24.26
N ALA A 361 -19.77 -14.57 24.54
CA ALA A 361 -18.54 -14.55 25.33
C ALA A 361 -17.47 -13.72 24.59
N PRO A 362 -16.62 -12.98 25.33
CA PRO A 362 -15.54 -12.19 24.74
C PRO A 362 -14.65 -13.06 23.85
N THR A 363 -14.30 -12.54 22.66
CA THR A 363 -13.37 -13.26 21.79
C THR A 363 -11.97 -13.26 22.41
N PRO A 364 -11.15 -14.31 22.21
CA PRO A 364 -9.79 -14.34 22.76
C PRO A 364 -8.92 -13.14 22.35
N LYS A 365 -9.15 -12.57 21.16
CA LYS A 365 -8.50 -11.32 20.72
C LYS A 365 -8.97 -10.09 21.51
N GLY A 366 -10.22 -10.05 21.95
CA GLY A 366 -10.74 -8.97 22.78
C GLY A 366 -10.17 -8.97 24.20
N LEU A 367 -9.76 -10.16 24.69
CA LEU A 367 -9.17 -10.37 26.01
C LEU A 367 -7.69 -9.96 26.08
N LEU A 368 -6.92 -10.20 25.03
CA LEU A 368 -5.46 -10.03 25.04
C LEU A 368 -5.02 -8.62 24.62
N SER A 369 -3.98 -8.10 25.26
CA SER A 369 -3.32 -6.84 24.86
C SER A 369 -2.76 -6.89 23.43
N ASP A 370 -2.30 -8.07 23.02
CA ASP A 370 -1.81 -8.38 21.68
C ASP A 370 -1.82 -9.90 21.44
N ASP A 371 -1.80 -10.32 20.18
CA ASP A 371 -1.74 -11.74 19.77
C ASP A 371 -0.40 -12.12 19.13
N ASN A 372 0.65 -11.31 19.35
CA ASN A 372 1.95 -11.45 18.68
C ASN A 372 2.54 -12.85 18.83
N ARG A 373 2.60 -13.34 20.06
CA ARG A 373 3.23 -14.61 20.39
C ARG A 373 2.47 -15.80 19.81
N VAL A 374 1.16 -15.88 20.02
CA VAL A 374 0.33 -16.96 19.49
C VAL A 374 0.19 -16.93 17.98
N SER A 375 0.15 -15.74 17.37
CA SER A 375 0.16 -15.57 15.91
C SER A 375 1.46 -16.09 15.30
N ALA A 376 2.61 -15.72 15.87
CA ALA A 376 3.92 -16.21 15.42
C ALA A 376 4.07 -17.74 15.62
N LEU A 377 3.62 -18.28 16.75
CA LEU A 377 3.63 -19.72 17.00
C LEU A 377 2.74 -20.48 16.01
N ALA A 378 1.53 -19.97 15.74
CA ALA A 378 0.62 -20.57 14.77
C ALA A 378 1.20 -20.57 13.36
N ALA A 379 1.86 -19.47 12.95
CA ALA A 379 2.57 -19.40 11.67
C ALA A 379 3.71 -20.43 11.58
N LEU A 380 4.58 -20.47 12.60
CA LEU A 380 5.68 -21.43 12.69
C LEU A 380 5.19 -22.89 12.68
N ALA A 381 4.10 -23.18 13.38
CA ALA A 381 3.48 -24.50 13.46
C ALA A 381 2.91 -25.02 12.13
N ARG A 382 2.67 -24.14 11.15
CA ARG A 382 2.30 -24.53 9.78
C ARG A 382 3.50 -25.04 8.97
N ASN A 383 4.72 -24.78 9.42
CA ASN A 383 5.91 -25.27 8.73
C ASN A 383 6.18 -26.73 9.10
N PRO A 384 6.18 -27.67 8.14
CA PRO A 384 6.36 -29.10 8.43
C PRO A 384 7.77 -29.47 8.92
N HIS A 385 8.76 -28.59 8.74
CA HIS A 385 10.14 -28.82 9.16
C HIS A 385 10.44 -28.35 10.59
N LEU A 386 9.50 -27.66 11.24
CA LEU A 386 9.61 -27.33 12.66
C LEU A 386 9.25 -28.55 13.50
N ASP A 387 10.10 -28.86 14.48
CA ASP A 387 9.80 -29.89 15.46
C ASP A 387 8.56 -29.47 16.29
N ARG A 388 7.50 -30.27 16.19
CA ARG A 388 6.23 -30.04 16.90
C ARG A 388 6.40 -30.09 18.42
N HIS A 389 7.41 -30.80 18.93
CA HIS A 389 7.68 -30.84 20.37
C HIS A 389 8.08 -29.47 20.90
N LEU A 390 8.88 -28.70 20.15
CA LEU A 390 9.26 -27.33 20.56
C LEU A 390 8.05 -26.43 20.75
N VAL A 391 7.03 -26.54 19.89
CA VAL A 391 5.80 -25.74 20.01
C VAL A 391 4.90 -26.26 21.12
N SER A 392 4.82 -27.59 21.28
CA SER A 392 3.98 -28.22 22.31
C SER A 392 4.49 -27.91 23.72
N ASP A 393 5.80 -27.91 23.93
CA ASP A 393 6.43 -27.57 25.21
C ASP A 393 6.20 -26.11 25.60
N LEU A 394 6.03 -25.22 24.62
CA LEU A 394 5.73 -23.81 24.86
C LEU A 394 4.31 -23.58 25.36
N LEU A 395 3.37 -24.49 25.11
CA LEU A 395 1.98 -24.34 25.61
C LEU A 395 1.94 -24.19 27.13
N ALA A 396 2.83 -24.88 27.86
CA ALA A 396 2.96 -24.78 29.31
C ALA A 396 3.39 -23.38 29.81
N HIS A 397 3.88 -22.52 28.91
CA HIS A 397 4.38 -21.18 29.23
C HIS A 397 3.47 -20.05 28.68
N LEU A 398 2.40 -20.42 27.96
CA LEU A 398 1.40 -19.48 27.45
C LEU A 398 0.37 -19.11 28.51
N HIS A 399 -0.21 -17.93 28.36
CA HIS A 399 -1.34 -17.47 29.15
C HIS A 399 -2.61 -18.29 28.80
N PRO A 400 -3.53 -18.55 29.75
CA PRO A 400 -4.78 -19.27 29.45
C PRO A 400 -5.58 -18.68 28.27
N ALA A 401 -5.66 -17.35 28.17
CA ALA A 401 -6.33 -16.68 27.05
C ALA A 401 -5.60 -16.87 25.70
N GLU A 402 -4.28 -17.06 25.70
CA GLU A 402 -3.52 -17.45 24.50
C GLU A 402 -3.80 -18.91 24.10
N ILE A 403 -3.95 -19.82 25.07
CA ILE A 403 -4.39 -21.20 24.80
C ILE A 403 -5.82 -21.21 24.23
N GLN A 404 -6.70 -20.36 24.75
CA GLN A 404 -8.04 -20.17 24.20
C GLN A 404 -7.99 -19.63 22.76
N TRP A 405 -7.12 -18.65 22.49
CA TRP A 405 -6.89 -18.14 21.13
C TRP A 405 -6.51 -19.27 20.17
N LEU A 406 -5.58 -20.15 20.56
CA LEU A 406 -5.16 -21.29 19.73
C LEU A 406 -6.29 -22.32 19.47
N ARG A 407 -7.28 -22.40 20.36
CA ARG A 407 -8.45 -23.29 20.21
C ARG A 407 -9.56 -22.69 19.34
N THR A 408 -9.60 -21.37 19.19
CA THR A 408 -10.74 -20.66 18.57
C THR A 408 -10.54 -20.35 17.08
N TYR A 409 -9.32 -20.01 16.62
CA TYR A 409 -9.12 -19.49 15.26
C TYR A 409 -8.70 -20.56 14.24
N ASP A 410 -9.72 -21.16 13.60
CA ASP A 410 -9.57 -22.27 12.65
C ASP A 410 -8.73 -21.93 11.41
N ASP A 411 -8.94 -20.74 10.84
CA ASP A 411 -8.22 -20.32 9.62
C ASP A 411 -6.77 -19.93 9.88
N ALA A 412 -6.36 -19.77 11.14
CA ALA A 412 -5.02 -19.32 11.54
C ALA A 412 -4.17 -20.46 12.13
N VAL A 413 -4.78 -21.43 12.81
CA VAL A 413 -4.05 -22.45 13.58
C VAL A 413 -4.11 -23.82 12.89
N PRO A 414 -2.96 -24.51 12.69
CA PRO A 414 -2.98 -25.85 12.11
C PRO A 414 -3.66 -26.85 13.05
N ALA A 415 -4.41 -27.80 12.49
CA ALA A 415 -5.25 -28.74 13.23
C ALA A 415 -4.51 -29.47 14.36
N TRP A 416 -3.27 -29.92 14.12
CA TRP A 416 -2.48 -30.62 15.13
C TRP A 416 -2.19 -29.75 16.36
N LEU A 417 -1.95 -28.44 16.17
CA LEU A 417 -1.67 -27.52 17.28
C LEU A 417 -2.96 -27.22 18.04
N LYS A 418 -4.08 -27.11 17.33
CA LYS A 418 -5.41 -26.95 17.93
C LYS A 418 -5.76 -28.13 18.83
N ASP A 419 -5.56 -29.35 18.36
CA ASP A 419 -5.80 -30.58 19.14
C ASP A 419 -4.88 -30.65 20.37
N THR A 420 -3.60 -30.30 20.20
CA THR A 420 -2.63 -30.25 21.30
C THR A 420 -3.05 -29.20 22.35
N ALA A 421 -3.46 -28.02 21.89
CA ALA A 421 -3.99 -26.96 22.76
C ALA A 421 -5.28 -27.39 23.46
N ALA A 422 -6.17 -28.13 22.81
CA ALA A 422 -7.41 -28.66 23.40
C ALA A 422 -7.14 -29.69 24.50
N GLN A 423 -6.14 -30.55 24.32
CA GLN A 423 -5.70 -31.55 25.31
C GLN A 423 -4.89 -30.95 26.45
N HIS A 424 -4.32 -29.74 26.26
CA HIS A 424 -3.55 -29.05 27.29
C HIS A 424 -4.45 -28.69 28.48
N LYS A 425 -4.26 -29.39 29.59
CA LYS A 425 -4.86 -29.04 30.89
C LYS A 425 -3.98 -27.98 31.53
N ALA A 426 -4.49 -26.77 31.67
CA ALA A 426 -3.80 -25.71 32.41
C ALA A 426 -3.49 -26.21 33.84
N SER A 427 -2.29 -25.94 34.34
CA SER A 427 -1.97 -26.27 35.73
C SER A 427 -2.88 -25.46 36.68
N PRO A 428 -3.28 -25.99 37.85
CA PRO A 428 -4.12 -25.25 38.80
C PRO A 428 -3.52 -23.88 39.20
N THR A 429 -2.19 -23.78 39.22
CA THR A 429 -1.42 -22.54 39.46
C THR A 429 -1.46 -21.53 38.30
N GLN A 430 -1.94 -21.92 37.12
CA GLN A 430 -2.06 -21.07 35.92
C GLN A 430 -3.50 -20.63 35.65
N GLN A 431 -4.48 -21.07 36.45
CA GLN A 431 -5.83 -20.52 36.44
C GLN A 431 -5.85 -19.18 37.18
N GLN A 432 -5.10 -18.19 36.69
CA GLN A 432 -5.42 -16.81 37.04
C GLN A 432 -6.72 -16.47 36.32
N GLU A 433 -7.77 -16.19 37.10
CA GLU A 433 -9.00 -15.62 36.55
C GLU A 433 -8.63 -14.30 35.87
N VAL A 434 -8.98 -14.21 34.58
CA VAL A 434 -8.76 -12.99 33.80
C VAL A 434 -9.62 -11.90 34.44
N PRO A 435 -9.03 -10.77 34.90
CA PRO A 435 -9.81 -9.69 35.48
C PRO A 435 -10.87 -9.21 34.49
N ARG A 436 -12.11 -9.09 34.96
CA ARG A 436 -13.25 -8.62 34.17
C ARG A 436 -13.62 -7.22 34.61
N VAL A 437 -13.62 -6.28 33.66
CA VAL A 437 -14.16 -4.94 33.85
C VAL A 437 -15.67 -5.04 33.94
N LEU A 438 -16.22 -4.76 35.12
CA LEU A 438 -17.64 -4.88 35.42
C LEU A 438 -18.36 -3.58 35.12
N THR A 439 -19.67 -3.66 34.82
CA THR A 439 -20.50 -2.46 34.78
C THR A 439 -20.76 -1.95 36.20
N ASP A 440 -21.19 -0.69 36.32
CA ASP A 440 -21.52 -0.13 37.62
C ASP A 440 -22.67 -0.90 38.31
N GLU A 441 -23.63 -1.45 37.56
CA GLU A 441 -24.71 -2.29 38.09
C GLU A 441 -24.20 -3.61 38.67
N GLU A 442 -23.20 -4.22 38.03
CA GLU A 442 -22.55 -5.41 38.54
C GLU A 442 -21.74 -5.07 39.80
N LEU A 443 -21.00 -3.95 39.80
CA LEU A 443 -20.23 -3.48 40.96
C LEU A 443 -21.08 -3.22 42.21
N ASP A 444 -22.34 -2.78 42.05
CA ASP A 444 -23.27 -2.59 43.19
C ASP A 444 -23.54 -3.89 43.97
N SER A 445 -23.32 -5.05 43.34
CA SER A 445 -23.56 -6.35 43.96
C SER A 445 -22.33 -6.87 44.74
N HIS A 446 -21.21 -6.15 44.71
CA HIS A 446 -19.99 -6.52 45.42
C HIS A 446 -19.86 -5.79 46.76
N GLU A 447 -19.36 -6.50 47.79
CA GLU A 447 -19.12 -5.91 49.12
C GLU A 447 -18.03 -4.84 49.12
N ASP A 448 -17.03 -4.96 48.22
CA ASP A 448 -15.93 -4.01 48.06
C ASP A 448 -15.67 -3.74 46.56
N PRO A 449 -16.40 -2.78 45.94
CA PRO A 449 -16.20 -2.43 44.55
C PRO A 449 -14.85 -1.74 44.30
N GLU A 450 -14.26 -1.09 45.31
CA GLU A 450 -12.95 -0.44 45.20
C GLU A 450 -11.84 -1.49 45.02
N ALA A 451 -11.87 -2.58 45.79
CA ALA A 451 -10.92 -3.69 45.63
C ALA A 451 -11.02 -4.36 44.25
N VAL A 452 -12.23 -4.49 43.70
CA VAL A 452 -12.43 -5.00 42.34
C VAL A 452 -11.78 -4.08 41.31
N MET A 453 -12.02 -2.77 41.40
CA MET A 453 -11.42 -1.78 40.52
C MET A 453 -9.89 -1.69 40.68
N GLN A 454 -9.37 -1.87 41.89
CA GLN A 454 -7.93 -1.94 42.14
C GLN A 454 -7.30 -3.13 41.41
N SER A 455 -7.96 -4.29 41.38
CA SER A 455 -7.46 -5.45 40.63
C SER A 455 -7.31 -5.18 39.13
N TRP A 456 -8.16 -4.31 38.56
CA TRP A 456 -8.05 -3.89 37.16
C TRP A 456 -6.81 -3.03 36.93
N LEU A 457 -6.55 -2.07 37.83
CA LEU A 457 -5.36 -1.22 37.78
C LEU A 457 -4.08 -2.02 37.98
N ASP A 458 -4.08 -2.97 38.91
CA ASP A 458 -2.94 -3.85 39.17
C ASP A 458 -2.60 -4.71 37.94
N ALA A 459 -3.62 -5.15 37.19
CA ALA A 459 -3.43 -5.92 35.96
C ALA A 459 -2.78 -5.12 34.83
N VAL A 460 -2.98 -3.80 34.78
CA VAL A 460 -2.49 -2.92 33.70
C VAL A 460 -1.34 -2.00 34.10
N LYS A 461 -0.92 -2.03 35.37
CA LYS A 461 -0.01 -1.06 36.00
C LYS A 461 1.30 -0.82 35.24
N ASP A 462 1.88 -1.88 34.68
CA ASP A 462 3.17 -1.83 33.99
C ASP A 462 3.03 -1.74 32.46
N HIS A 463 1.82 -1.51 31.95
CA HIS A 463 1.48 -1.63 30.54
C HIS A 463 0.92 -0.32 29.94
N ARG A 464 1.07 -0.15 28.62
CA ARG A 464 0.73 1.11 27.91
C ARG A 464 0.08 0.87 26.55
N GLY A 465 -0.80 1.79 26.16
CA GLY A 465 -1.47 1.80 24.87
C GLY A 465 -2.99 1.80 24.99
N SER A 466 -3.66 1.98 23.85
CA SER A 466 -5.12 2.16 23.76
C SER A 466 -5.92 1.02 24.40
N PHE A 467 -5.39 -0.20 24.43
CA PHE A 467 -5.98 -1.34 25.12
C PHE A 467 -6.13 -1.08 26.63
N PHE A 468 -5.08 -0.55 27.26
CA PHE A 468 -4.98 -0.31 28.70
C PHE A 468 -5.68 0.99 29.11
N ASP A 469 -5.66 2.00 28.24
CA ASP A 469 -6.38 3.25 28.45
C ASP A 469 -7.88 2.98 28.69
N GLN A 470 -8.47 1.97 28.03
CA GLN A 470 -9.88 1.60 28.22
C GLN A 470 -10.18 1.09 29.65
N VAL A 471 -9.23 0.40 30.28
CA VAL A 471 -9.38 -0.07 31.67
C VAL A 471 -9.33 1.10 32.63
N GLU A 472 -8.39 2.03 32.42
CA GLU A 472 -8.30 3.25 33.22
C GLU A 472 -9.51 4.19 33.01
N TYR A 473 -10.04 4.29 31.79
CA TYR A 473 -11.28 5.02 31.53
C TYR A 473 -12.48 4.39 32.25
N ALA A 474 -12.53 3.06 32.36
CA ALA A 474 -13.58 2.39 33.14
C ALA A 474 -13.51 2.78 34.63
N VAL A 475 -12.29 2.89 35.18
CA VAL A 475 -12.08 3.36 36.56
C VAL A 475 -12.55 4.81 36.74
N ILE A 476 -12.22 5.71 35.81
CA ILE A 476 -12.65 7.12 35.88
C ILE A 476 -14.18 7.24 35.72
N ARG A 477 -14.80 6.39 34.89
CA ARG A 477 -16.24 6.45 34.60
C ARG A 477 -17.11 5.99 35.75
N SER A 478 -16.65 4.98 36.50
CA SER A 478 -17.45 4.30 37.50
C SER A 478 -17.98 5.23 38.60
N ARG A 479 -19.20 4.96 39.06
CA ARG A 479 -19.77 5.59 40.27
C ARG A 479 -19.05 5.22 41.57
N HIS A 480 -18.34 4.09 41.59
CA HIS A 480 -17.59 3.57 42.73
C HIS A 480 -16.16 4.06 42.80
N ARG A 481 -15.75 4.94 41.87
CA ARG A 481 -14.40 5.49 41.85
C ARG A 481 -14.07 6.24 43.15
N THR A 482 -12.89 5.99 43.68
CA THR A 482 -12.35 6.71 44.84
C THR A 482 -11.20 7.62 44.43
N GLU A 483 -10.88 8.60 45.27
CA GLU A 483 -9.69 9.44 45.04
C GLU A 483 -8.40 8.60 45.01
N ALA A 484 -8.33 7.53 45.80
CA ALA A 484 -7.18 6.62 45.82
C ALA A 484 -6.99 5.90 44.47
N LEU A 485 -8.08 5.43 43.86
CA LEU A 485 -8.06 4.80 42.53
C LEU A 485 -7.67 5.82 41.44
N VAL A 486 -8.30 6.99 41.42
CA VAL A 486 -8.02 8.04 40.42
C VAL A 486 -6.57 8.50 40.47
N ARG A 487 -5.98 8.60 41.67
CA ARG A 487 -4.56 8.98 41.84
C ARG A 487 -3.58 7.95 41.28
N GLN A 488 -4.00 6.71 41.06
CA GLN A 488 -3.17 5.67 40.45
C GLN A 488 -3.27 5.66 38.92
N VAL A 489 -4.36 6.19 38.35
CA VAL A 489 -4.54 6.31 36.89
C VAL A 489 -3.51 7.28 36.30
N ARG A 490 -3.05 7.02 35.08
CA ARG A 490 -2.14 7.91 34.35
C ARG A 490 -2.70 9.32 34.20
N ALA A 491 -1.86 10.33 34.48
CA ALA A 491 -2.29 11.73 34.54
C ALA A 491 -2.94 12.20 33.23
N HIS A 492 -2.39 11.80 32.08
CA HIS A 492 -2.93 12.19 30.78
C HIS A 492 -4.34 11.65 30.52
N ILE A 493 -4.69 10.47 31.03
CA ILE A 493 -6.04 9.90 30.92
C ILE A 493 -7.01 10.73 31.76
N VAL A 494 -6.67 11.02 33.03
CA VAL A 494 -7.52 11.84 33.91
C VAL A 494 -7.69 13.25 33.36
N LEU A 495 -6.61 13.90 32.89
CA LEU A 495 -6.60 15.27 32.39
C LEU A 495 -7.30 15.44 31.03
N SER A 496 -7.32 14.40 30.18
CA SER A 496 -7.96 14.45 28.86
C SER A 496 -9.43 14.00 28.88
N TYR A 497 -9.89 13.41 29.99
CA TYR A 497 -11.25 12.94 30.12
C TYR A 497 -12.23 14.09 30.37
N HIS A 498 -12.98 14.45 29.34
CA HIS A 498 -13.85 15.63 29.31
C HIS A 498 -15.29 15.38 29.79
N GLU A 499 -15.72 14.12 29.84
CA GLU A 499 -17.10 13.77 30.19
C GLU A 499 -17.40 13.92 31.70
N GLN A 500 -16.37 13.94 32.54
CA GLN A 500 -16.52 14.17 33.99
C GLN A 500 -15.46 15.14 34.51
N PRO A 501 -15.81 16.06 35.44
CA PRO A 501 -14.90 17.08 35.94
C PRO A 501 -13.86 16.55 36.96
N VAL A 502 -13.47 15.28 36.91
CA VAL A 502 -12.59 14.64 37.91
C VAL A 502 -11.24 15.38 38.01
N ALA A 503 -10.63 15.69 36.88
CA ALA A 503 -9.42 16.49 36.83
C ALA A 503 -9.66 17.94 37.30
N ALA A 504 -10.76 18.54 36.87
CA ALA A 504 -11.09 19.94 37.18
C ALA A 504 -11.29 20.14 38.69
N ASP A 505 -12.03 19.26 39.35
CA ASP A 505 -12.29 19.32 40.79
C ASP A 505 -11.00 19.18 41.60
N ALA A 506 -10.12 18.25 41.21
CA ALA A 506 -8.82 18.08 41.85
C ALA A 506 -7.89 19.29 41.64
N LEU A 507 -7.89 19.88 40.43
CA LEU A 507 -7.11 21.08 40.14
C LEU A 507 -7.63 22.32 40.88
N VAL A 508 -8.95 22.47 41.03
CA VAL A 508 -9.58 23.53 41.82
C VAL A 508 -9.21 23.39 43.30
N ARG A 509 -9.25 22.17 43.85
CA ARG A 509 -8.78 21.91 45.23
C ARG A 509 -7.29 22.23 45.41
N LEU A 510 -6.46 21.90 44.42
CA LEU A 510 -5.02 22.14 44.46
C LEU A 510 -4.65 23.62 44.36
N CYS A 511 -5.26 24.33 43.41
CA CYS A 511 -4.89 25.71 43.07
C CYS A 511 -5.65 26.74 43.91
N GLY A 512 -6.90 26.46 44.29
CA GLY A 512 -7.77 27.40 44.98
C GLY A 512 -7.82 28.77 44.26
N GLU A 513 -7.70 29.84 45.04
CA GLU A 513 -7.64 31.22 44.52
C GLU A 513 -6.21 31.69 44.16
N ASN A 514 -5.20 30.80 44.18
CA ASN A 514 -3.80 31.19 43.97
C ASN A 514 -3.44 31.26 42.47
N PRO A 515 -3.25 32.45 41.88
CA PRO A 515 -2.98 32.61 40.45
C PRO A 515 -1.61 32.05 40.04
N ALA A 516 -0.61 32.05 40.92
CA ALA A 516 0.72 31.52 40.62
C ALA A 516 0.70 29.98 40.50
N ARG A 517 -0.11 29.30 41.32
CA ARG A 517 -0.35 27.85 41.17
C ARG A 517 -1.07 27.50 39.87
N TRP A 518 -2.09 28.28 39.49
CA TRP A 518 -2.75 28.12 38.20
C TRP A 518 -1.78 28.30 37.03
N HIS A 519 -0.86 29.27 37.13
CA HIS A 519 0.18 29.48 36.13
C HIS A 519 1.16 28.30 36.05
N ALA A 520 1.64 27.80 37.18
CA ALA A 520 2.54 26.65 37.23
C ALA A 520 1.91 25.37 36.64
N VAL A 521 0.61 25.12 36.91
CA VAL A 521 -0.14 24.01 36.30
C VAL A 521 -0.24 24.21 34.79
N ALA A 522 -0.59 25.40 34.31
CA ALA A 522 -0.69 25.69 32.88
C ALA A 522 0.66 25.49 32.16
N GLU A 523 1.77 25.97 32.75
CA GLU A 523 3.11 25.74 32.22
C GLU A 523 3.47 24.25 32.19
N ALA A 524 3.14 23.50 33.24
CA ALA A 524 3.43 22.07 33.32
C ALA A 524 2.66 21.25 32.26
N LEU A 525 1.44 21.65 31.92
CA LEU A 525 0.63 21.05 30.85
C LEU A 525 1.11 21.48 29.45
N ALA A 526 1.62 22.71 29.31
CA ALA A 526 2.14 23.23 28.05
C ALA A 526 3.54 22.68 27.70
N SER A 527 4.38 22.41 28.69
CA SER A 527 5.70 21.79 28.53
C SER A 527 5.57 20.30 28.22
N ARG A 528 5.10 19.96 27.02
CA ARG A 528 4.91 18.58 26.55
C ARG A 528 6.26 17.90 26.28
N SER A 529 6.92 17.41 27.33
CA SER A 529 8.01 16.44 27.17
C SER A 529 7.42 15.03 26.92
N PRO A 530 7.95 14.27 25.95
CA PRO A 530 7.47 12.91 25.63
C PRO A 530 7.48 11.92 26.81
N ASP A 531 8.29 12.17 27.83
CA ASP A 531 8.43 11.27 28.99
C ASP A 531 7.40 11.52 30.12
N ARG A 532 6.58 12.59 30.04
CA ARG A 532 5.56 12.93 31.06
C ARG A 532 4.24 12.16 30.92
N PHE A 533 4.10 11.27 29.94
CA PHE A 533 2.89 10.45 29.79
C PHE A 533 2.77 9.31 30.83
N ASP A 534 3.84 9.11 31.61
CA ASP A 534 4.01 7.97 32.52
C ASP A 534 3.74 8.31 33.99
N GLU A 535 3.62 9.60 34.33
CA GLU A 535 3.30 9.98 35.70
C GLU A 535 1.82 9.67 36.00
N THR A 536 1.56 9.12 37.19
CA THR A 536 0.19 8.94 37.67
C THR A 536 -0.40 10.29 38.05
N PHE A 537 -1.72 10.39 38.06
CA PHE A 537 -2.39 11.64 38.45
C PHE A 537 -2.03 12.05 39.89
N GLY A 538 -1.85 11.09 40.80
CA GLY A 538 -1.36 11.36 42.15
C GLY A 538 0.05 11.97 42.16
N GLN A 539 0.98 11.41 41.37
CA GLN A 539 2.33 11.95 41.23
C GLN A 539 2.32 13.38 40.65
N PHE A 540 1.46 13.64 39.66
CA PHE A 540 1.27 14.97 39.11
C PHE A 540 0.80 15.96 40.20
N ILE A 541 -0.23 15.61 40.97
CA ILE A 541 -0.76 16.47 42.04
C ILE A 541 0.29 16.71 43.13
N ASP A 542 1.02 15.68 43.55
CA ASP A 542 2.04 15.81 44.59
C ASP A 542 3.20 16.70 44.13
N ARG A 543 3.63 16.55 42.87
CA ARG A 543 4.65 17.40 42.24
C ARG A 543 4.22 18.86 42.20
N MET A 544 2.97 19.13 41.81
CA MET A 544 2.44 20.50 41.77
C MET A 544 2.21 21.10 43.17
N THR A 545 1.94 20.26 44.17
CA THR A 545 1.81 20.68 45.58
C THR A 545 3.16 21.05 46.18
N ALA A 546 4.22 20.33 45.80
CA ALA A 546 5.58 20.54 46.31
C ALA A 546 6.30 21.75 45.69
N GLN A 547 5.80 22.30 44.58
CA GLN A 547 6.35 23.53 44.01
C GLN A 547 5.99 24.74 44.88
N PRO A 548 6.96 25.62 45.21
CA PRO A 548 6.66 26.84 45.95
C PRO A 548 5.70 27.70 45.12
N ALA A 549 4.69 28.23 45.82
CA ALA A 549 3.65 29.08 45.24
C ALA A 549 4.21 30.38 44.66
#